data_AF-A0A354EMQ7-F1
#
_entry.id   AF-A0A354EMQ7-F1
#
_cell.length_a   1.000
_cell.length_b   1.000
_cell.length_c   1.000
_cell.angle_alpha   90.00
_cell.angle_beta   90.00
_cell.angle_gamma   90.00
#
_symmetry.space_group_name_H-M   'P 1'
#
loop_
_entity.id
_entity.type
_entity.pdbx_description
1 polymer ?
#
loop_
_entity_poly.entity_id
_entity_poly.type
_entity_poly.pdbx_seq_one_letter_code
_entity_poly.pdbx_strand_id
1 'polypeptide(L)'
;MTPSSPASAPPSIAERVAEVRARIEAACRAAGRDPAGVVLTAVSKTQTAEAIDAILATGQRVFGENRVQEAQGRWTDRIAGPPNLELRLIGPLQTNKAEDAVALFDVIETLDREKLARALAEAAGKRGRSPRVLIQVNTGAEPQKA
;
A
#
# COMPACT_ATOMS: atom_id res chain seq x y z
N MET A 1 0.51 45.20 -21.83
CA MET A 1 0.93 44.26 -20.77
C MET A 1 -0.32 43.58 -20.25
N THR A 2 -0.64 42.40 -20.77
CA THR A 2 -1.69 41.53 -20.21
C THR A 2 -1.15 40.97 -18.89
N PRO A 3 -1.91 41.04 -17.78
CA PRO A 3 -1.49 40.41 -16.54
C PRO A 3 -1.48 38.90 -16.76
N SER A 4 -0.31 38.29 -16.54
CA SER A 4 -0.17 36.84 -16.56
C SER A 4 -1.04 36.28 -15.43
N SER A 5 -1.97 35.40 -15.79
CA SER A 5 -2.84 34.69 -14.85
C SER A 5 -1.96 33.94 -13.83
N PRO A 6 -2.23 34.03 -12.51
CA PRO A 6 -1.43 33.28 -11.55
C PRO A 6 -1.61 31.78 -11.83
N ALA A 7 -0.51 31.07 -12.03
CA ALA A 7 -0.51 29.62 -12.08
C ALA A 7 -1.17 29.11 -10.80
N SER A 8 -2.25 28.31 -10.93
CA SER A 8 -2.95 27.77 -9.77
C SER A 8 -1.99 26.93 -8.93
N ALA A 9 -2.11 27.02 -7.60
CA ALA A 9 -1.36 26.17 -6.68
C ALA A 9 -1.54 24.68 -7.06
N PRO A 10 -0.52 23.83 -6.82
CA PRO A 10 -0.65 22.40 -7.08
C PRO A 10 -1.81 21.81 -6.25
N PRO A 11 -2.54 20.83 -6.80
CA PRO A 11 -3.69 20.25 -6.10
C PRO A 11 -3.25 19.61 -4.79
N SER A 12 -4.04 19.85 -3.75
CA SER A 12 -3.92 19.23 -2.44
C SER A 12 -3.97 17.70 -2.54
N ILE A 13 -3.51 17.02 -1.48
CA ILE A 13 -3.63 15.56 -1.39
C ILE A 13 -5.09 15.11 -1.43
N ALA A 14 -6.00 15.88 -0.80
CA ALA A 14 -7.42 15.59 -0.80
C ALA A 14 -8.02 15.64 -2.22
N GLU A 15 -7.70 16.67 -2.99
CA GLU A 15 -8.15 16.79 -4.39
C GLU A 15 -7.62 15.63 -5.25
N ARG A 16 -6.35 15.26 -5.08
CA ARG A 16 -5.75 14.11 -5.79
C ARG A 16 -6.42 12.78 -5.43
N VAL A 17 -6.73 12.56 -4.15
CA VAL A 17 -7.45 11.34 -3.71
C VAL A 17 -8.86 11.30 -4.30
N ALA A 18 -9.58 12.42 -4.29
CA ALA A 18 -10.92 12.52 -4.88
C ALA A 18 -10.89 12.23 -6.39
N GLU A 19 -9.91 12.78 -7.11
CA GLU A 19 -9.72 12.54 -8.55
C GLU A 19 -9.48 11.05 -8.84
N VAL A 20 -8.58 10.41 -8.09
CA VAL A 20 -8.28 8.98 -8.28
C VAL A 20 -9.51 8.11 -7.99
N ARG A 21 -10.27 8.42 -6.94
CA ARG A 21 -11.53 7.71 -6.63
C ARG A 21 -12.55 7.86 -7.76
N ALA A 22 -12.74 9.07 -8.27
CA ALA A 22 -13.64 9.31 -9.40
C ALA A 22 -13.24 8.53 -10.65
N ARG A 23 -11.93 8.43 -10.93
CA ARG A 23 -11.39 7.62 -12.05
C ARG A 23 -11.64 6.13 -11.86
N ILE A 24 -11.45 5.61 -10.64
CA ILE A 24 -11.75 4.19 -10.31
C ILE A 24 -13.23 3.91 -10.55
N GLU A 25 -14.12 4.76 -10.05
CA GLU A 25 -15.56 4.58 -10.23
C GLU A 25 -15.96 4.63 -11.71
N ALA A 26 -15.43 5.57 -12.48
CA ALA A 26 -15.72 5.68 -13.90
C ALA A 26 -15.28 4.42 -14.66
N ALA A 27 -14.10 3.88 -14.35
CA ALA A 27 -13.60 2.64 -14.93
C ALA A 27 -14.47 1.43 -14.54
N CYS A 28 -14.92 1.34 -13.28
CA CYS A 28 -15.80 0.27 -12.82
C CYS A 28 -17.15 0.32 -13.53
N ARG A 29 -17.76 1.51 -13.66
CA ARG A 29 -19.02 1.71 -14.40
C ARG A 29 -18.88 1.31 -15.86
N ALA A 30 -17.79 1.74 -16.53
CA ALA A 30 -17.53 1.36 -17.92
C ALA A 30 -17.36 -0.16 -18.11
N ALA A 31 -16.86 -0.87 -17.09
CA ALA A 31 -16.68 -2.31 -17.09
C ALA A 31 -17.90 -3.10 -16.55
N GLY A 32 -19.00 -2.44 -16.16
CA GLY A 32 -20.17 -3.10 -15.56
C GLY A 32 -19.89 -3.73 -14.19
N ARG A 33 -18.92 -3.20 -13.43
CA ARG A 33 -18.51 -3.69 -12.12
C ARG A 33 -18.92 -2.73 -11.01
N ASP A 34 -19.20 -3.28 -9.82
CA ASP A 34 -19.38 -2.50 -8.61
C ASP A 34 -18.05 -1.87 -8.16
N PRO A 35 -17.95 -0.53 -8.05
CA PRO A 35 -16.75 0.15 -7.53
C PRO A 35 -16.35 -0.30 -6.13
N ALA A 36 -17.30 -0.74 -5.29
CA ALA A 36 -16.99 -1.25 -3.95
C ALA A 36 -16.11 -2.51 -3.96
N GLY A 37 -16.06 -3.22 -5.09
CA GLY A 37 -15.15 -4.35 -5.31
C GLY A 37 -13.70 -3.96 -5.62
N VAL A 38 -13.36 -2.66 -5.69
CA VAL A 38 -12.00 -2.17 -5.97
C VAL A 38 -11.47 -1.40 -4.76
N VAL A 39 -10.30 -1.82 -4.27
CA VAL A 39 -9.62 -1.16 -3.15
C VAL A 39 -8.53 -0.24 -3.68
N LEU A 40 -8.61 1.05 -3.34
CA LEU A 40 -7.52 2.00 -3.57
C LEU A 40 -6.44 1.82 -2.50
N THR A 41 -5.25 1.37 -2.90
CA THR A 41 -4.06 1.31 -2.04
C THR A 41 -3.17 2.53 -2.29
N ALA A 42 -2.95 3.35 -1.27
CA ALA A 42 -2.04 4.49 -1.37
C ALA A 42 -0.59 4.05 -1.10
N VAL A 43 0.29 4.22 -2.09
CA VAL A 43 1.71 3.84 -1.93
C VAL A 43 2.47 4.96 -1.24
N SER A 44 2.92 4.68 -0.02
CA SER A 44 3.50 5.67 0.91
C SER A 44 5.01 5.61 1.03
N LYS A 45 5.68 4.77 0.20
CA LYS A 45 7.14 4.73 0.14
C LYS A 45 7.70 6.14 -0.10
N THR A 46 8.76 6.47 0.63
CA THR A 46 9.48 7.76 0.58
C THR A 46 8.65 9.02 0.87
N GLN A 47 7.40 8.91 1.32
CA GLN A 47 6.58 10.07 1.66
C GLN A 47 6.94 10.59 3.06
N THR A 48 6.81 11.92 3.24
CA THR A 48 7.05 12.60 4.51
C THR A 48 5.89 12.33 5.49
N ALA A 49 6.13 12.55 6.79
CA ALA A 49 5.09 12.39 7.81
C ALA A 49 3.87 13.29 7.52
N GLU A 50 4.11 14.52 7.08
CA GLU A 50 3.05 15.49 6.78
C GLU A 50 2.17 15.02 5.62
N ALA A 51 2.77 14.40 4.58
CA ALA A 51 2.02 13.84 3.47
C ALA A 51 1.18 12.62 3.90
N ILE A 52 1.70 11.80 4.81
CA ILE A 52 0.97 10.66 5.39
C ILE A 52 -0.20 11.14 6.24
N ASP A 53 0.00 12.13 7.08
CA ASP A 53 -1.04 12.66 7.95
C ASP A 53 -2.13 13.37 7.12
N ALA A 54 -1.73 14.09 6.07
CA ALA A 54 -2.65 14.72 5.12
C ALA A 54 -3.50 13.69 4.35
N ILE A 55 -2.94 12.56 3.90
CA ILE A 55 -3.73 11.53 3.21
C ILE A 55 -4.59 10.74 4.20
N LEU A 56 -4.14 10.49 5.43
CA LEU A 56 -4.97 9.89 6.48
C LEU A 56 -6.21 10.74 6.79
N ALA A 57 -6.08 12.07 6.77
CA ALA A 57 -7.19 13.00 6.95
C ALA A 57 -8.26 12.91 5.85
N THR A 58 -7.94 12.36 4.67
CA THR A 58 -8.92 12.12 3.59
C THR A 58 -9.81 10.89 3.82
N GLY A 59 -9.57 10.14 4.90
CA GLY A 59 -10.24 8.86 5.13
C GLY A 59 -9.58 7.67 4.43
N GLN A 60 -8.44 7.86 3.76
CA GLN A 60 -7.65 6.76 3.21
C GLN A 60 -7.11 5.87 4.36
N ARG A 61 -7.27 4.56 4.22
CA ARG A 61 -6.87 3.58 5.25
C ARG A 61 -6.03 2.42 4.75
N VAL A 62 -5.95 2.21 3.43
CA VAL A 62 -5.16 1.12 2.85
C VAL A 62 -3.88 1.69 2.28
N PHE A 63 -2.73 1.20 2.77
CA PHE A 63 -1.42 1.71 2.39
C PHE A 63 -0.47 0.61 1.93
N GLY A 64 0.34 0.94 0.93
CA GLY A 64 1.34 0.05 0.36
C GLY A 64 2.76 0.50 0.67
N GLU A 65 3.58 -0.40 1.18
CA GLU A 65 4.99 -0.17 1.49
C GLU A 65 5.91 -1.14 0.77
N ASN A 66 7.10 -0.66 0.43
CA ASN A 66 8.09 -1.46 -0.28
C ASN A 66 9.06 -2.21 0.65
N ARG A 67 9.32 -1.68 1.85
CA ARG A 67 10.39 -2.16 2.74
C ARG A 67 9.91 -2.19 4.18
N VAL A 68 10.18 -3.30 4.86
CA VAL A 68 9.71 -3.56 6.23
C VAL A 68 10.24 -2.52 7.21
N GLN A 69 11.54 -2.21 7.18
CA GLN A 69 12.16 -1.29 8.14
C GLN A 69 11.65 0.15 7.98
N GLU A 70 11.50 0.61 6.74
CA GLU A 70 10.94 1.95 6.46
C GLU A 70 9.48 2.04 6.93
N ALA A 71 8.71 0.96 6.72
CA ALA A 71 7.34 0.87 7.19
C ALA A 71 7.24 0.86 8.73
N GLN A 72 8.13 0.14 9.43
CA GLN A 72 8.20 0.17 10.90
C GLN A 72 8.41 1.60 11.40
N GLY A 73 9.39 2.33 10.85
CA GLY A 73 9.64 3.71 11.26
C GLY A 73 8.48 4.67 10.97
N ARG A 74 7.71 4.43 9.90
CA ARG A 74 6.58 5.29 9.52
C ARG A 74 5.31 5.01 10.31
N TRP A 75 5.01 3.73 10.52
CA TRP A 75 3.68 3.29 10.93
C TRP A 75 3.57 2.85 12.38
N THR A 76 4.66 2.51 13.08
CA THR A 76 4.61 2.02 14.47
C THR A 76 3.82 2.97 15.38
N ASP A 77 4.09 4.28 15.29
CA ASP A 77 3.39 5.29 16.10
C ASP A 77 1.98 5.63 15.60
N ARG A 78 1.60 5.13 14.42
CA ARG A 78 0.31 5.41 13.76
C ARG A 78 -0.68 4.26 13.86
N ILE A 79 -0.24 3.03 14.13
CA ILE A 79 -1.10 1.84 14.18
C ILE A 79 -2.15 1.92 15.29
N ALA A 80 -1.86 2.61 16.40
CA ALA A 80 -2.79 2.81 17.50
C ALA A 80 -3.84 3.92 17.25
N GLY A 81 -3.72 4.68 16.16
CA GLY A 81 -4.53 5.89 15.92
C GLY A 81 -5.82 5.63 15.15
N PRO A 82 -5.78 5.47 13.81
CA PRO A 82 -6.98 5.37 13.00
C PRO A 82 -7.60 3.96 13.06
N PRO A 83 -8.92 3.84 13.25
CA PRO A 83 -9.57 2.56 13.06
C PRO A 83 -9.42 2.09 11.60
N ASN A 84 -9.27 0.78 11.42
CA ASN A 84 -9.25 0.09 10.13
C ASN A 84 -8.07 0.42 9.20
N LEU A 85 -6.91 0.80 9.74
CA LEU A 85 -5.67 0.90 8.95
C LEU A 85 -5.27 -0.50 8.44
N GLU A 86 -5.06 -0.65 7.12
CA GLU A 86 -4.55 -1.87 6.50
C GLU A 86 -3.19 -1.57 5.84
N LEU A 87 -2.13 -2.22 6.31
CA LEU A 87 -0.80 -2.12 5.75
C LEU A 87 -0.51 -3.30 4.83
N ARG A 88 -0.03 -2.99 3.62
CA ARG A 88 0.33 -3.97 2.60
C ARG A 88 1.79 -3.88 2.24
N LEU A 89 2.50 -5.01 2.29
CA LEU A 89 3.85 -5.11 1.73
C LEU A 89 3.73 -5.42 0.24
N ILE A 90 4.14 -4.46 -0.60
CA ILE A 90 4.09 -4.55 -2.07
C ILE A 90 5.50 -4.60 -2.70
N GLY A 91 6.54 -4.56 -1.87
CA GLY A 91 7.93 -4.72 -2.30
C GLY A 91 8.50 -6.11 -1.98
N PRO A 92 9.66 -6.46 -2.55
CA PRO A 92 10.27 -7.77 -2.37
C PRO A 92 10.59 -8.03 -0.89
N LEU A 93 10.28 -9.24 -0.42
CA LEU A 93 10.51 -9.64 0.96
C LEU A 93 11.70 -10.60 1.08
N GLN A 94 12.70 -10.19 1.86
CA GLN A 94 13.79 -11.08 2.26
C GLN A 94 13.31 -12.05 3.34
N THR A 95 13.73 -13.31 3.29
CA THR A 95 13.23 -14.36 4.21
C THR A 95 13.57 -14.08 5.67
N ASN A 96 14.71 -13.45 5.95
CA ASN A 96 15.11 -13.03 7.29
C ASN A 96 14.27 -11.87 7.85
N LYS A 97 13.38 -11.27 7.04
CA LYS A 97 12.45 -10.23 7.44
C LYS A 97 11.00 -10.71 7.52
N ALA A 98 10.76 -12.01 7.35
CA ALA A 98 9.43 -12.60 7.41
C ALA A 98 8.74 -12.34 8.76
N GLU A 99 9.47 -12.48 9.87
CA GLU A 99 8.91 -12.27 11.22
C GLU A 99 8.52 -10.81 11.48
N ASP A 100 9.38 -9.86 11.08
CA ASP A 100 9.08 -8.42 11.14
C ASP A 100 7.89 -8.07 10.25
N ALA A 101 7.83 -8.64 9.05
CA ALA A 101 6.75 -8.41 8.10
C ALA A 101 5.41 -8.94 8.63
N VAL A 102 5.39 -10.16 9.17
CA VAL A 102 4.19 -10.75 9.79
C VAL A 102 3.72 -9.93 10.99
N ALA A 103 4.64 -9.36 11.78
CA ALA A 103 4.27 -8.53 12.92
C ALA A 103 3.60 -7.20 12.52
N LEU A 104 4.01 -6.62 11.38
CA LEU A 104 3.59 -5.29 10.97
C LEU A 104 2.43 -5.28 9.95
N PHE A 105 2.51 -6.11 8.91
CA PHE A 105 1.63 -6.02 7.74
C PHE A 105 0.40 -6.90 7.85
N ASP A 106 -0.71 -6.42 7.31
CA ASP A 106 -1.97 -7.16 7.21
C ASP A 106 -2.03 -7.96 5.90
N VAL A 107 -1.35 -7.48 4.86
CA VAL A 107 -1.25 -8.14 3.56
C VAL A 107 0.20 -8.18 3.09
N ILE A 108 0.64 -9.32 2.56
CA ILE A 108 1.91 -9.47 1.85
C ILE A 108 1.59 -9.85 0.41
N GLU A 109 1.85 -8.95 -0.53
CA GLU A 109 1.47 -9.11 -1.95
C GLU A 109 2.61 -9.71 -2.81
N THR A 110 3.75 -10.04 -2.20
CA THR A 110 5.01 -10.33 -2.89
C THR A 110 5.56 -11.74 -2.62
N LEU A 111 4.67 -12.73 -2.40
CA LEU A 111 5.12 -14.11 -2.30
C LEU A 111 5.49 -14.64 -3.69
N ASP A 112 6.78 -14.89 -3.92
CA ASP A 112 7.34 -15.27 -5.23
C ASP A 112 8.02 -16.66 -5.22
N ARG A 113 8.28 -17.25 -4.05
CA ARG A 113 9.06 -18.50 -3.92
C ARG A 113 8.71 -19.31 -2.68
N GLU A 114 8.84 -20.64 -2.79
CA GLU A 114 8.53 -21.56 -1.68
C GLU A 114 9.31 -21.26 -0.39
N LYS A 115 10.58 -20.88 -0.52
CA LYS A 115 11.42 -20.54 0.64
C LYS A 115 10.83 -19.38 1.45
N LEU A 116 10.23 -18.40 0.77
CA LEU A 116 9.53 -17.30 1.43
C LEU A 116 8.21 -17.76 2.05
N ALA A 117 7.45 -18.62 1.37
CA ALA A 117 6.22 -19.19 1.93
C ALA A 117 6.49 -19.92 3.26
N ARG A 118 7.55 -20.76 3.31
CA ARG A 118 7.96 -21.47 4.53
C ARG A 118 8.34 -20.51 5.66
N ALA A 119 9.12 -19.48 5.34
CA ALA A 119 9.52 -18.47 6.33
C ALA A 119 8.31 -17.69 6.89
N LEU A 120 7.33 -17.34 6.04
CA LEU A 120 6.10 -16.67 6.46
C LEU A 120 5.22 -17.58 7.34
N ALA A 121 5.11 -18.87 7.00
CA ALA A 121 4.37 -19.83 7.81
C ALA A 121 4.98 -20.01 9.20
N GLU A 122 6.31 -20.15 9.28
CA GLU A 122 7.03 -20.23 10.57
C GLU A 122 6.85 -18.95 11.40
N ALA A 123 7.02 -17.79 10.77
CA ALA A 123 6.81 -16.49 11.40
C ALA A 123 5.38 -16.32 11.92
N ALA A 124 4.37 -16.75 11.16
CA ALA A 124 2.98 -16.72 11.58
C ALA A 124 2.73 -17.58 12.83
N GLY A 125 3.33 -18.77 12.88
CA GLY A 125 3.28 -19.63 14.07
C GLY A 125 3.92 -18.98 15.31
N LYS A 126 5.07 -18.31 15.15
CA LYS A 126 5.74 -17.60 16.25
C LYS A 126 4.97 -16.40 16.76
N ARG A 127 4.32 -15.64 15.86
CA ARG A 127 3.60 -14.40 16.20
C ARG A 127 2.15 -14.63 16.60
N GLY A 128 1.58 -15.80 16.33
CA GLY A 128 0.17 -16.08 16.56
C GLY A 128 -0.78 -15.26 15.67
N ARG A 129 -0.26 -14.69 14.56
CA ARG A 129 -1.04 -13.97 13.54
C ARG A 129 -0.58 -14.39 12.15
N SER A 130 -1.48 -14.33 11.18
CA SER A 130 -1.16 -14.61 9.78
C SER A 130 -1.69 -13.49 8.89
N PRO A 131 -0.82 -12.74 8.18
CA PRO A 131 -1.28 -11.80 7.18
C PRO A 131 -1.93 -12.54 6.00
N ARG A 132 -2.81 -11.85 5.26
CA ARG A 132 -3.23 -12.34 3.95
C ARG A 132 -2.02 -12.33 3.01
N VAL A 133 -1.78 -13.42 2.30
CA VAL A 133 -0.65 -13.53 1.37
C VAL A 133 -1.18 -13.68 -0.06
N LEU A 134 -0.66 -12.87 -0.98
CA LEU A 134 -0.91 -13.02 -2.42
C LEU A 134 0.35 -13.53 -3.11
N ILE A 135 0.17 -14.40 -4.10
CA ILE A 135 1.26 -14.89 -4.93
C ILE A 135 1.53 -13.87 -6.03
N GLN A 136 2.78 -13.43 -6.12
CA GLN A 136 3.24 -12.55 -7.18
C GLN A 136 3.55 -13.38 -8.43
N VAL A 137 2.91 -13.01 -9.55
CA VAL A 137 3.10 -13.67 -10.84
C VAL A 137 3.71 -12.67 -11.81
N ASN A 138 4.85 -13.01 -12.43
CA ASN A 138 5.45 -12.21 -13.49
C ASN A 138 4.68 -12.46 -14.81
N THR A 139 3.80 -11.53 -15.18
CA THR A 139 2.99 -11.62 -16.41
C THR A 139 3.65 -11.00 -17.64
N GLY A 140 4.80 -10.34 -17.50
CA GLY A 140 5.43 -9.55 -18.57
C GLY A 140 6.46 -10.29 -19.41
N ALA A 141 6.80 -11.54 -19.07
CA ALA A 141 7.91 -12.29 -19.66
C ALA A 141 9.26 -11.53 -19.69
N GLU A 142 9.42 -10.50 -18.86
CA GLU A 142 10.68 -9.76 -18.71
C GLU A 142 11.59 -10.52 -17.75
N PRO A 143 12.77 -11.02 -18.20
CA PRO A 143 13.67 -11.84 -17.38
C PRO A 143 14.17 -11.14 -16.12
N GLN A 144 14.16 -9.80 -16.10
CA GLN A 144 14.66 -8.97 -15.00
C GLN A 144 13.65 -8.82 -13.84
N LYS A 145 12.46 -9.43 -13.95
CA LYS A 145 11.39 -9.42 -12.93
C LYS A 145 11.05 -10.82 -12.40
N ALA A 146 11.89 -11.82 -12.70
CA ALA A 146 11.77 -13.20 -12.22
C ALA A 146 12.48 -13.41 -10.87
#